data_AF-Q1QCA3-F1
#
_entry.id   AF-Q1QCA3-F1
#
_cell.length_a   1.000
_cell.length_b   1.000
_cell.length_c   1.000
_cell.angle_alpha   90.00
_cell.angle_beta   90.00
_cell.angle_gamma   90.00
#
_symmetry.space_group_name_H-M   'P 1'
#
loop_
_entity.id
_entity.type
_entity.pdbx_description
1 polymer ?
#
loop_
_entity_poly.entity_id
_entity_poly.type
_entity_poly.pdbx_seq_one_letter_code
_entity_poly.pdbx_strand_id
1 'polypeptide(L)'
;MIEFIKQSEVLKTLDKPIIDESLLSKDGCWDTFPNNKGGNIFASDQPWSTEYYPQSLEISPSNAYLPVSNGDWVDEVGNSTWNPDDNFIPLKANPDNLTWGELKEKYGIDGISFKDGEPDFSEIMKDEVKIDNFTTERNMNFPQADEKLAEKWECTPREVANWRKENGYTWHECKDCQTMQLVPSEVHNNIPHEGGISVAKKQLLITNN
;
A
#
# COMPACT_ATOMS: atom_id res chain seq x y z
N MET A 1 -33.56 17.74 -13.25
CA MET A 1 -32.34 17.23 -12.60
C MET A 1 -31.98 15.93 -13.30
N ILE A 2 -31.57 16.07 -14.56
CA ILE A 2 -31.40 15.02 -15.57
C ILE A 2 -29.93 15.12 -15.97
N GLU A 3 -29.03 14.45 -15.24
CA GLU A 3 -27.63 14.33 -15.66
C GLU A 3 -26.85 13.24 -14.90
N PHE A 4 -27.49 12.10 -14.57
CA PHE A 4 -26.80 10.98 -13.90
C PHE A 4 -27.08 9.58 -14.47
N ILE A 5 -27.75 9.46 -15.62
CA ILE A 5 -28.12 8.16 -16.22
C ILE A 5 -27.71 8.09 -17.70
N LYS A 6 -26.45 8.39 -18.02
CA LYS A 6 -25.90 8.21 -19.37
C LYS A 6 -24.47 7.66 -19.43
N GLN A 7 -24.06 6.86 -18.46
CA GLN A 7 -22.83 6.04 -18.58
C GLN A 7 -23.09 4.53 -18.54
N SER A 8 -24.35 4.08 -18.41
CA SER A 8 -24.69 2.65 -18.36
C SER A 8 -25.04 2.01 -19.71
N GLU A 9 -24.88 2.70 -20.86
CA GLU A 9 -25.29 2.19 -22.18
C GLU A 9 -24.21 2.32 -23.29
N VAL A 10 -22.92 2.31 -22.95
CA VAL A 10 -21.83 2.35 -23.97
C VAL A 10 -20.96 1.08 -24.01
N LEU A 11 -21.25 0.04 -23.21
CA LEU A 11 -20.43 -1.18 -23.16
C LEU A 11 -20.95 -2.38 -23.98
N LYS A 12 -21.75 -2.19 -25.03
CA LYS A 12 -22.34 -3.33 -25.78
C LYS A 12 -21.80 -3.64 -27.16
N THR A 13 -20.78 -2.96 -27.69
CA THR A 13 -20.20 -3.35 -28.99
C THR A 13 -18.73 -2.97 -29.12
N LEU A 14 -17.84 -3.82 -28.64
CA LEU A 14 -16.50 -3.94 -29.21
C LEU A 14 -16.21 -5.42 -29.42
N ASP A 15 -15.91 -5.76 -30.67
CA ASP A 15 -15.65 -7.12 -31.14
C ASP A 15 -14.61 -7.83 -30.26
N LYS A 16 -14.97 -9.03 -29.81
CA LYS A 16 -14.10 -9.92 -29.03
C LYS A 16 -12.91 -10.36 -29.90
N PRO A 17 -11.65 -10.08 -29.51
CA PRO A 17 -10.54 -10.80 -30.09
C PRO A 17 -10.55 -12.23 -29.54
N ILE A 18 -10.60 -13.21 -30.44
CA ILE A 18 -10.35 -14.62 -30.13
C ILE A 18 -8.89 -14.70 -29.69
N ILE A 19 -8.64 -14.91 -28.41
CA ILE A 19 -7.30 -15.20 -27.89
C ILE A 19 -7.09 -16.71 -27.83
N ASP A 20 -6.03 -17.12 -28.49
CA ASP A 20 -5.50 -18.48 -28.56
C ASP A 20 -5.09 -18.98 -27.15
N GLU A 21 -5.74 -20.04 -26.68
CA GLU A 21 -5.49 -20.69 -25.38
C GLU A 21 -4.06 -21.27 -25.26
N SER A 22 -3.25 -21.28 -26.32
CA SER A 22 -1.87 -21.77 -26.30
C SER A 22 -0.83 -20.80 -25.72
N LEU A 23 -1.20 -19.56 -25.40
CA LEU A 23 -0.32 -18.57 -24.74
C LEU A 23 -0.32 -18.67 -23.19
N LEU A 24 -0.81 -19.78 -22.64
CA LEU A 24 -0.60 -20.19 -21.25
C LEU A 24 0.90 -20.47 -20.98
N SER A 25 1.75 -19.42 -20.95
CA SER A 25 3.13 -19.56 -20.47
C SER A 25 3.16 -19.59 -18.95
N LYS A 26 3.80 -20.64 -18.43
CA LYS A 26 3.81 -21.12 -17.04
C LYS A 26 4.57 -20.27 -16.02
N ASP A 27 4.70 -18.97 -16.21
CA ASP A 27 5.47 -18.12 -15.29
C ASP A 27 4.54 -17.17 -14.54
N GLY A 28 3.86 -17.74 -13.54
CA GLY A 28 3.06 -17.02 -12.57
C GLY A 28 3.96 -16.24 -11.60
N CYS A 29 4.36 -15.03 -11.97
CA CYS A 29 4.88 -14.03 -11.05
C CYS A 29 4.76 -12.65 -11.70
N TRP A 30 3.67 -11.93 -11.42
CA TRP A 30 3.29 -10.72 -12.16
C TRP A 30 3.69 -9.39 -11.52
N ASP A 31 4.38 -9.39 -10.37
CA ASP A 31 4.79 -8.17 -9.67
C ASP A 31 6.24 -8.27 -9.15
N THR A 32 7.22 -8.42 -10.04
CA THR A 32 8.61 -8.06 -9.70
C THR A 32 8.87 -6.62 -10.13
N PHE A 33 8.90 -5.71 -9.16
CA PHE A 33 9.51 -4.40 -9.36
C PHE A 33 11.02 -4.57 -9.56
N PRO A 34 11.66 -3.86 -10.50
CA PRO A 34 13.09 -3.99 -10.73
C PRO A 34 13.87 -3.53 -9.49
N ASN A 35 14.65 -4.46 -8.93
CA ASN A 35 15.59 -4.21 -7.85
C ASN A 35 16.50 -3.01 -8.19
N ASN A 36 16.53 -2.03 -7.30
CA ASN A 36 17.50 -0.95 -7.32
C ASN A 36 18.91 -1.55 -7.16
N LYS A 37 19.74 -1.44 -8.20
CA LYS A 37 21.17 -1.75 -8.14
C LYS A 37 21.92 -0.54 -7.59
N GLY A 38 22.63 -0.75 -6.49
CA GLY A 38 23.86 0.00 -6.21
C GLY A 38 23.98 0.54 -4.79
N GLY A 39 24.98 0.04 -4.06
CA GLY A 39 25.39 0.59 -2.78
C GLY A 39 26.46 -0.27 -2.10
N ASN A 40 27.67 -0.30 -2.67
CA ASN A 40 28.86 -0.87 -2.02
C ASN A 40 29.15 -0.05 -0.76
N ILE A 41 29.08 -0.67 0.42
CA ILE A 41 29.64 -0.13 1.66
C ILE A 41 30.57 -1.19 2.26
N PHE A 42 31.81 -0.77 2.44
CA PHE A 42 32.94 -1.56 2.90
C PHE A 42 32.64 -2.22 4.26
N ALA A 43 32.84 -3.53 4.35
CA ALA A 43 32.93 -4.23 5.61
C ALA A 43 34.25 -3.87 6.29
N SER A 44 34.20 -3.15 7.41
CA SER A 44 35.30 -3.12 8.38
C SER A 44 34.91 -3.90 9.61
N ASP A 45 35.54 -5.06 9.77
CA ASP A 45 35.48 -5.91 10.94
C ASP A 45 35.97 -5.15 12.18
N GLN A 46 35.07 -4.88 13.13
CA GLN A 46 35.45 -4.60 14.52
C GLN A 46 34.55 -5.44 15.44
N PRO A 47 35.12 -6.22 16.38
CA PRO A 47 34.36 -7.11 17.24
C PRO A 47 33.54 -6.35 18.28
N TRP A 48 32.34 -6.86 18.55
CA TRP A 48 31.43 -6.33 19.55
C TRP A 48 32.02 -6.50 20.97
N SER A 49 32.04 -5.42 21.76
CA SER A 49 32.34 -5.47 23.18
C SER A 49 31.04 -5.46 23.99
N THR A 50 30.89 -6.51 24.81
CA THR A 50 29.84 -6.73 25.79
C THR A 50 30.01 -5.81 27.01
N GLU A 51 29.28 -4.69 27.10
CA GLU A 51 28.81 -4.08 28.38
C GLU A 51 28.12 -2.74 28.12
N TYR A 52 26.80 -2.67 28.38
CA TYR A 52 26.10 -1.64 29.16
C TYR A 52 24.58 -1.78 28.92
N TYR A 53 23.84 -2.32 29.89
CA TYR A 53 22.37 -2.43 29.83
C TYR A 53 21.78 -1.60 30.98
N PRO A 54 21.35 -0.35 30.76
CA PRO A 54 20.56 0.36 31.76
C PRO A 54 19.08 -0.08 31.68
N GLN A 55 18.59 -0.60 32.80
CA GLN A 55 17.18 -0.87 33.08
C GLN A 55 16.39 0.45 33.19
N SER A 56 15.47 0.69 32.25
CA SER A 56 14.12 1.25 32.42
C SER A 56 13.59 1.63 31.03
N LEU A 57 12.95 0.67 30.37
CA LEU A 57 12.22 0.90 29.13
C LEU A 57 10.94 1.68 29.44
N GLU A 58 11.03 3.01 29.42
CA GLU A 58 9.89 3.79 28.92
C GLU A 58 9.84 3.52 27.41
N ILE A 59 8.87 2.72 26.96
CA ILE A 59 8.68 2.43 25.54
C ILE A 59 8.14 3.71 24.90
N SER A 60 9.04 4.58 24.47
CA SER A 60 8.72 5.60 23.48
C SER A 60 8.22 4.88 22.21
N PRO A 61 7.25 5.42 21.46
CA PRO A 61 6.75 4.82 20.20
C PRO A 61 7.80 4.79 19.06
N SER A 62 9.09 4.92 19.39
CA SER A 62 10.25 5.05 18.51
C SER A 62 10.57 3.83 17.63
N ASN A 63 9.72 2.80 17.62
CA ASN A 63 9.86 1.63 16.74
C ASN A 63 8.77 1.53 15.65
N ALA A 64 7.81 2.45 15.61
CA ALA A 64 6.84 2.50 14.52
C ALA A 64 7.48 3.17 13.28
N TYR A 65 7.32 2.55 12.10
CA TYR A 65 7.81 3.10 10.84
C TYR A 65 6.90 4.26 10.41
N LEU A 66 7.14 5.47 10.94
CA LEU A 66 6.30 6.65 10.77
C LEU A 66 6.95 7.73 9.89
N PRO A 67 6.15 8.65 9.31
CA PRO A 67 6.68 9.86 8.68
C PRO A 67 7.50 10.72 9.68
N VAL A 68 8.69 11.12 9.27
CA VAL A 68 9.63 11.94 10.07
C VAL A 68 10.18 13.16 9.32
N SER A 69 9.82 13.34 8.05
CA SER A 69 10.29 14.43 7.21
C SER A 69 9.31 14.73 6.07
N ASN A 70 9.45 15.92 5.45
CA ASN A 70 8.62 16.40 4.35
C ASN A 70 7.15 16.58 4.72
N GLY A 71 6.90 17.04 5.95
CA GLY A 71 5.59 17.31 6.52
C GLY A 71 5.69 17.48 8.03
N ASP A 72 4.54 17.69 8.66
CA ASP A 72 4.41 17.92 10.09
C ASP A 72 3.23 17.14 10.68
N TRP A 73 3.36 16.71 11.93
CA TRP A 73 2.24 16.16 12.69
C TRP A 73 1.43 17.30 13.30
N VAL A 74 0.10 17.20 13.22
CA VAL A 74 -0.81 18.20 13.83
C VAL A 74 -0.69 18.18 15.35
N ASP A 75 -0.64 16.99 15.96
CA ASP A 75 -0.53 16.79 17.41
C ASP A 75 0.46 15.65 17.72
N GLU A 76 -0.01 14.57 18.33
CA GLU A 76 0.79 13.43 18.75
C GLU A 76 1.25 12.57 17.55
N VAL A 77 2.57 12.40 17.42
CA VAL A 77 3.19 11.57 16.37
C VAL A 77 2.61 10.15 16.37
N GLY A 78 2.04 9.75 15.24
CA GLY A 78 1.42 8.42 15.06
C GLY A 78 0.00 8.28 15.62
N ASN A 79 -0.52 9.31 16.27
CA ASN A 79 -1.87 9.36 16.88
C ASN A 79 -2.64 10.64 16.50
N SER A 80 -2.19 11.35 15.46
CA SER A 80 -2.83 12.54 14.92
C SER A 80 -2.78 12.53 13.40
N THR A 81 -3.23 13.61 12.76
CA THR A 81 -3.03 13.80 11.32
C THR A 81 -1.57 14.13 11.02
N TRP A 82 -1.00 13.44 10.05
CA TRP A 82 0.23 13.80 9.35
C TRP A 82 -0.11 14.69 8.17
N ASN A 83 0.49 15.88 8.11
CA ASN A 83 0.29 16.87 7.07
C ASN A 83 1.55 16.98 6.21
N PRO A 84 1.63 16.33 5.04
CA PRO A 84 2.76 16.46 4.12
C PRO A 84 2.98 17.91 3.67
N ASP A 85 4.23 18.32 3.42
CA ASP A 85 4.54 19.65 2.85
C ASP A 85 3.95 19.77 1.45
N ASP A 86 3.04 20.73 1.25
CA ASP A 86 2.32 20.95 0.01
C ASP A 86 3.23 21.15 -1.20
N ASN A 87 4.45 21.67 -1.03
CA ASN A 87 5.39 21.91 -2.13
C ASN A 87 6.30 20.72 -2.41
N PHE A 88 6.30 19.71 -1.55
CA PHE A 88 7.13 18.52 -1.73
C PHE A 88 6.53 17.62 -2.82
N ILE A 89 7.40 17.13 -3.71
CA ILE A 89 7.02 16.18 -4.76
C ILE A 89 7.31 14.75 -4.27
N PRO A 90 6.28 13.92 -3.98
CA PRO A 90 6.48 12.53 -3.65
C PRO A 90 7.17 11.76 -4.79
N LEU A 91 8.14 10.92 -4.42
CA LEU A 91 9.07 10.31 -5.36
C LEU A 91 8.60 8.93 -5.89
N LYS A 92 7.62 8.30 -5.24
CA LYS A 92 7.19 6.95 -5.57
C LYS A 92 5.83 6.97 -6.27
N ALA A 93 5.69 6.19 -7.33
CA ALA A 93 4.42 5.97 -8.04
C ALA A 93 3.67 7.25 -8.45
N ASN A 94 4.41 8.35 -8.68
CA ASN A 94 3.89 9.67 -9.04
C ASN A 94 4.42 10.06 -10.44
N PRO A 95 3.85 9.49 -11.53
CA PRO A 95 4.36 9.70 -12.89
C PRO A 95 4.19 11.15 -13.37
N ASP A 96 3.19 11.85 -12.85
CA ASP A 96 2.85 13.22 -13.24
C ASP A 96 3.64 14.27 -12.44
N ASN A 97 4.49 13.83 -11.49
CA ASN A 97 5.29 14.69 -10.60
C ASN A 97 4.45 15.72 -9.83
N LEU A 98 3.24 15.33 -9.43
CA LEU A 98 2.35 16.17 -8.64
C LEU A 98 2.99 16.42 -7.26
N THR A 99 2.79 17.62 -6.76
CA THR A 99 3.12 18.00 -5.39
C THR A 99 2.09 17.42 -4.41
N TRP A 100 2.40 17.35 -3.11
CA TRP A 100 1.41 16.94 -2.11
C TRP A 100 0.19 17.85 -2.06
N GLY A 101 0.33 19.15 -2.31
CA GLY A 101 -0.80 20.06 -2.39
C GLY A 101 -1.77 19.67 -3.51
N GLU A 102 -1.25 19.32 -4.69
CA GLU A 102 -2.07 18.84 -5.81
C GLU A 102 -2.68 17.46 -5.54
N LEU A 103 -1.96 16.55 -4.87
CA LEU A 103 -2.50 15.24 -4.49
C LEU A 103 -3.61 15.37 -3.45
N LYS A 104 -3.44 16.26 -2.46
CA LYS A 104 -4.47 16.59 -1.47
C LYS A 104 -5.74 17.11 -2.13
N GLU A 105 -5.61 18.03 -3.07
CA GLU A 105 -6.75 18.53 -3.86
C GLU A 105 -7.38 17.42 -4.71
N LYS A 106 -6.57 16.63 -5.42
CA LYS A 106 -7.02 15.52 -6.27
C LYS A 106 -7.85 14.48 -5.51
N TYR A 107 -7.46 14.16 -4.28
CA TYR A 107 -8.12 13.16 -3.44
C TYR A 107 -9.07 13.75 -2.40
N GLY A 108 -9.14 15.08 -2.29
CA GLY A 108 -10.01 15.76 -1.34
C GLY A 108 -9.64 15.53 0.13
N ILE A 109 -8.33 15.50 0.44
CA ILE A 109 -7.81 15.28 1.79
C ILE A 109 -6.95 16.46 2.23
N ASP A 110 -6.92 16.76 3.53
CA ASP A 110 -6.01 17.78 4.10
C ASP A 110 -4.68 17.17 4.60
N GLY A 111 -4.67 15.87 4.83
CA GLY A 111 -3.55 15.09 5.36
C GLY A 111 -3.94 13.63 5.51
N ILE A 112 -3.10 12.85 6.19
CA ILE A 112 -3.39 11.44 6.48
C ILE A 112 -3.52 11.28 7.98
N SER A 113 -4.70 10.87 8.45
CA SER A 113 -4.94 10.58 9.87
C SER A 113 -4.22 9.31 10.28
N PHE A 114 -3.61 9.30 11.47
CA PHE A 114 -3.05 8.09 12.07
C PHE A 114 -3.67 7.78 13.41
N LYS A 115 -3.74 6.49 13.72
CA LYS A 115 -4.09 5.96 15.03
C LYS A 115 -3.21 4.76 15.35
N ASP A 116 -2.59 4.76 16.53
CA ASP A 116 -1.67 3.71 16.99
C ASP A 116 -0.58 3.38 15.94
N GLY A 117 -0.11 4.43 15.25
CA GLY A 117 0.88 4.37 14.18
C GLY A 117 0.40 3.67 12.90
N GLU A 118 -0.91 3.45 12.72
CA GLU A 118 -1.51 3.01 11.45
C GLU A 118 -2.11 4.22 10.72
N PRO A 119 -1.79 4.42 9.43
CA PRO A 119 -2.48 5.41 8.62
C PRO A 119 -3.91 4.96 8.32
N ASP A 120 -4.84 5.91 8.36
CA ASP A 120 -6.20 5.73 7.91
C ASP A 120 -6.32 6.22 6.47
N PHE A 121 -6.52 5.28 5.54
CA PHE A 121 -6.73 5.56 4.12
C PHE A 121 -8.21 5.52 3.70
N SER A 122 -9.14 5.44 4.66
CA SER A 122 -10.58 5.29 4.37
C SER A 122 -11.15 6.43 3.52
N GLU A 123 -10.60 7.64 3.61
CA GLU A 123 -11.03 8.79 2.81
C GLU A 123 -10.65 8.68 1.32
N ILE A 124 -9.56 7.97 1.01
CA ILE A 124 -9.01 7.86 -0.35
C ILE A 124 -9.17 6.47 -0.96
N MET A 125 -9.66 5.49 -0.17
CA MET A 125 -9.82 4.13 -0.67
C MET A 125 -10.92 4.06 -1.73
N LYS A 126 -10.66 3.28 -2.77
CA LYS A 126 -11.62 2.99 -3.84
C LYS A 126 -12.59 1.89 -3.45
N ASP A 127 -12.08 0.86 -2.79
CA ASP A 127 -12.83 -0.31 -2.38
C ASP A 127 -12.09 -1.06 -1.25
N GLU A 128 -12.78 -1.97 -0.58
CA GLU A 128 -12.26 -2.79 0.52
C GLU A 128 -12.80 -4.21 0.40
N VAL A 129 -11.93 -5.20 0.62
CA VAL A 129 -12.28 -6.62 0.65
C VAL A 129 -11.58 -7.33 1.81
N LYS A 130 -12.08 -8.51 2.16
CA LYS A 130 -11.47 -9.39 3.16
C LYS A 130 -10.98 -10.66 2.49
N ILE A 131 -9.73 -11.04 2.76
CA ILE A 131 -9.13 -12.28 2.26
C ILE A 131 -9.12 -13.36 3.34
N ASP A 132 -9.20 -14.63 2.91
CA ASP A 132 -9.36 -15.75 3.83
C ASP A 132 -8.00 -16.22 4.40
N ASN A 133 -6.96 -16.21 3.57
CA ASN A 133 -5.64 -16.74 3.93
C ASN A 133 -4.57 -15.67 3.78
N PHE A 134 -4.54 -14.71 4.71
CA PHE A 134 -3.47 -13.71 4.76
C PHE A 134 -2.12 -14.37 5.08
N THR A 135 -1.09 -13.97 4.35
CA THR A 135 0.28 -14.48 4.49
C THR A 135 1.28 -13.34 4.66
N THR A 136 2.54 -13.67 4.97
CA THR A 136 3.62 -12.67 4.99
C THR A 136 4.12 -12.27 3.61
N GLU A 137 3.59 -12.87 2.54
CA GLU A 137 4.03 -12.72 1.16
C GLU A 137 2.97 -11.94 0.35
N ARG A 138 3.31 -10.71 -0.07
CA ARG A 138 2.39 -9.82 -0.80
C ARG A 138 1.83 -10.45 -2.07
N ASN A 139 2.67 -11.20 -2.78
CA ASN A 139 2.31 -11.88 -4.03
C ASN A 139 1.29 -13.02 -3.83
N MET A 140 1.01 -13.42 -2.59
CA MET A 140 -0.06 -14.37 -2.25
C MET A 140 -1.33 -13.66 -1.75
N ASN A 141 -1.20 -12.47 -1.16
CA ASN A 141 -2.33 -11.69 -0.65
C ASN A 141 -3.05 -10.92 -1.76
N PHE A 142 -2.30 -10.31 -2.69
CA PHE A 142 -2.86 -9.50 -3.77
C PHE A 142 -3.79 -10.28 -4.71
N PRO A 143 -3.45 -11.50 -5.17
CA PRO A 143 -4.36 -12.30 -5.98
C PRO A 143 -5.68 -12.62 -5.28
N GLN A 144 -5.65 -12.93 -3.97
CA GLN A 144 -6.86 -13.16 -3.19
C GLN A 144 -7.73 -11.90 -3.12
N ALA A 145 -7.12 -10.73 -2.95
CA ALA A 145 -7.85 -9.46 -2.94
C ALA A 145 -8.46 -9.15 -4.33
N ASP A 146 -7.71 -9.40 -5.40
CA ASP A 146 -8.19 -9.27 -6.76
C ASP A 146 -9.37 -10.21 -7.05
N GLU A 147 -9.33 -11.45 -6.54
CA GLU A 147 -10.43 -12.42 -6.62
C GLU A 147 -11.70 -11.93 -5.92
N LYS A 148 -11.57 -11.50 -4.65
CA LYS A 148 -12.71 -10.99 -3.87
C LYS A 148 -13.31 -9.72 -4.47
N LEU A 149 -12.46 -8.83 -5.00
CA LEU A 149 -12.94 -7.60 -5.64
C LEU A 149 -13.60 -7.88 -7.00
N ALA A 150 -13.08 -8.86 -7.74
CA ALA A 150 -13.66 -9.29 -9.02
C ALA A 150 -15.09 -9.81 -8.85
N GLU A 151 -15.38 -10.55 -7.76
CA GLU A 151 -16.75 -10.95 -7.40
C GLU A 151 -17.66 -9.73 -7.20
N LYS A 152 -17.18 -8.69 -6.51
CA LYS A 152 -17.93 -7.46 -6.25
C LYS A 152 -18.14 -6.60 -7.51
N TRP A 153 -17.15 -6.57 -8.40
CA TRP A 153 -17.18 -5.78 -9.64
C TRP A 153 -17.74 -6.55 -10.84
N GLU A 154 -18.14 -7.81 -10.64
CA GLU A 154 -18.66 -8.70 -11.69
C GLU A 154 -17.71 -8.84 -12.89
N CYS A 155 -16.41 -8.94 -12.62
CA CYS A 155 -15.37 -9.08 -13.64
C CYS A 155 -14.39 -10.21 -13.28
N THR A 156 -13.28 -10.32 -14.01
CA THR A 156 -12.23 -11.29 -13.71
C THR A 156 -11.15 -10.71 -12.78
N PRO A 157 -10.46 -11.53 -11.96
CA PRO A 157 -9.35 -11.06 -11.13
C PRO A 157 -8.23 -10.38 -11.94
N ARG A 158 -8.03 -10.84 -13.19
CA ARG A 158 -7.07 -10.24 -14.12
C ARG A 158 -7.48 -8.84 -14.54
N GLU A 159 -8.76 -8.59 -14.79
CA GLU A 159 -9.26 -7.26 -15.10
C GLU A 159 -9.09 -6.30 -13.92
N VAL A 160 -9.31 -6.78 -12.69
CA VAL A 160 -9.00 -6.00 -11.48
C VAL A 160 -7.51 -5.66 -11.42
N ALA A 161 -6.63 -6.66 -11.55
CA ALA A 161 -5.18 -6.45 -11.49
C ALA A 161 -4.69 -5.45 -12.56
N ASN A 162 -5.21 -5.55 -13.78
CA ASN A 162 -4.91 -4.61 -14.87
C ASN A 162 -5.43 -3.21 -14.54
N TRP A 163 -6.69 -3.09 -14.11
CA TRP A 163 -7.29 -1.82 -13.74
C TRP A 163 -6.46 -1.10 -12.66
N ARG A 164 -6.01 -1.83 -11.64
CA ARG A 164 -5.15 -1.26 -10.59
C ARG A 164 -3.85 -0.68 -11.16
N LYS A 165 -3.18 -1.42 -12.05
CA LYS A 165 -1.93 -0.98 -12.68
C LYS A 165 -2.15 0.24 -13.57
N GLU A 166 -3.20 0.22 -14.39
CA GLU A 166 -3.54 1.30 -15.33
C GLU A 166 -3.98 2.58 -14.62
N ASN A 167 -4.62 2.47 -13.46
CA ASN A 167 -5.14 3.60 -12.69
C ASN A 167 -4.25 4.01 -11.52
N GLY A 168 -3.11 3.36 -11.31
CA GLY A 168 -2.15 3.70 -10.25
C GLY A 168 -2.60 3.32 -8.84
N TYR A 169 -3.35 2.23 -8.65
CA TYR A 169 -3.82 1.75 -7.34
C TYR A 169 -3.04 0.52 -6.85
N THR A 170 -2.94 0.39 -5.53
CA THR A 170 -2.32 -0.75 -4.85
C THR A 170 -3.21 -1.24 -3.71
N TRP A 171 -3.00 -2.48 -3.30
CA TRP A 171 -3.61 -2.99 -2.07
C TRP A 171 -2.78 -2.55 -0.86
N HIS A 172 -3.45 -1.90 0.10
CA HIS A 172 -3.00 -1.71 1.46
C HIS A 172 -3.45 -2.91 2.30
N GLU A 173 -2.50 -3.54 2.98
CA GLU A 173 -2.73 -4.69 3.86
C GLU A 173 -2.87 -4.18 5.29
N CYS A 174 -4.10 -4.19 5.84
CA CYS A 174 -4.40 -3.64 7.16
C CYS A 174 -3.80 -4.50 8.31
N LYS A 175 -3.60 -3.91 9.49
CA LYS A 175 -3.00 -4.60 10.65
C LYS A 175 -3.82 -5.77 11.21
N ASP A 176 -5.08 -5.90 10.82
CA ASP A 176 -5.93 -7.05 11.18
C ASP A 176 -5.56 -8.35 10.43
N CYS A 177 -4.61 -8.29 9.49
CA CYS A 177 -4.17 -9.42 8.67
C CYS A 177 -5.34 -10.11 7.95
N GLN A 178 -6.33 -9.33 7.50
CA GLN A 178 -7.48 -9.86 6.75
C GLN A 178 -8.01 -8.83 5.74
N THR A 179 -8.07 -7.57 6.14
CA THR A 179 -8.65 -6.50 5.34
C THR A 179 -7.63 -5.96 4.35
N MET A 180 -8.09 -5.78 3.10
CA MET A 180 -7.32 -5.26 1.99
C MET A 180 -8.05 -4.03 1.44
N GLN A 181 -7.40 -2.87 1.49
CA GLN A 181 -7.96 -1.60 1.00
C GLN A 181 -7.31 -1.21 -0.32
N LEU A 182 -8.12 -0.94 -1.34
CA LEU A 182 -7.64 -0.51 -2.64
C LEU A 182 -7.40 1.00 -2.63
N VAL A 183 -6.14 1.44 -2.59
CA VAL A 183 -5.78 2.84 -2.37
C VAL A 183 -4.86 3.39 -3.46
N PRO A 184 -4.84 4.72 -3.69
CA PRO A 184 -3.92 5.35 -4.62
C PRO A 184 -2.46 5.11 -4.26
N SER A 185 -1.66 4.59 -5.20
CA SER A 185 -0.25 4.26 -4.98
C SER A 185 0.61 5.50 -4.74
N GLU A 186 0.28 6.61 -5.40
CA GLU A 186 1.02 7.88 -5.26
C GLU A 186 0.89 8.50 -3.86
N VAL A 187 -0.20 8.21 -3.14
CA VAL A 187 -0.33 8.58 -1.72
C VAL A 187 0.29 7.48 -0.85
N HIS A 188 -0.24 6.25 -0.94
CA HIS A 188 0.12 5.15 -0.06
C HIS A 188 1.63 4.85 -0.01
N ASN A 189 2.31 4.82 -1.17
CA ASN A 189 3.71 4.41 -1.22
C ASN A 189 4.68 5.47 -0.66
N ASN A 190 4.22 6.72 -0.54
CA ASN A 190 5.00 7.84 -0.03
C ASN A 190 4.75 8.13 1.45
N ILE A 191 3.87 7.38 2.11
CA ILE A 191 3.64 7.45 3.55
C ILE A 191 4.32 6.25 4.23
N PRO A 192 5.41 6.44 4.98
CA PRO A 192 5.98 5.38 5.81
C PRO A 192 4.94 4.87 6.82
N HIS A 193 4.70 3.55 6.86
CA HIS A 193 3.82 2.92 7.84
C HIS A 193 4.14 1.43 8.03
N GLU A 194 3.70 0.86 9.15
CA GLU A 194 3.58 -0.59 9.31
C GLU A 194 2.17 -1.05 8.91
N GLY A 195 2.07 -2.14 8.15
CA GLY A 195 0.81 -2.81 7.81
C GLY A 195 0.75 -4.27 8.26
N GLY A 196 -0.25 -5.01 7.78
CA GLY A 196 -0.55 -6.41 8.15
C GLY A 196 0.63 -7.36 8.02
N ILE A 197 1.49 -7.20 7.00
CA ILE A 197 2.70 -8.04 6.86
C ILE A 197 3.67 -7.87 8.04
N SER A 198 3.83 -6.65 8.57
CA SER A 198 4.71 -6.42 9.73
C SER A 198 4.15 -7.17 10.94
N VAL A 199 2.83 -7.09 11.16
CA VAL A 199 2.12 -7.78 12.24
C VAL A 199 2.24 -9.30 12.09
N ALA A 200 1.94 -9.84 10.90
CA ALA A 200 2.04 -11.28 10.62
C ALA A 200 3.45 -11.82 10.85
N LYS A 201 4.50 -11.08 10.44
CA LYS A 201 5.89 -11.47 10.70
C LYS A 201 6.22 -11.49 12.20
N LYS A 202 5.77 -10.47 12.96
CA LYS A 202 5.94 -10.43 14.43
C LYS A 202 5.25 -11.62 15.11
N GLN A 203 4.05 -11.99 14.67
CA GLN A 203 3.30 -13.13 15.21
C GLN A 203 3.99 -14.48 14.93
N LEU A 204 4.54 -14.67 13.72
CA LEU A 204 5.30 -15.88 13.38
C LEU A 204 6.54 -16.03 14.27
N LEU A 205 7.24 -14.93 14.56
CA LEU A 205 8.40 -14.96 15.46
C LEU A 205 8.03 -15.33 16.90
N ILE A 206 6.87 -14.89 17.39
CA ILE A 206 6.38 -15.25 18.73
C ILE A 206 5.99 -16.73 18.79
N THR A 207 5.32 -17.24 17.76
CA THR A 207 4.81 -18.63 17.73
C THR A 207 5.93 -19.67 17.59
N ASN A 208 7.10 -19.27 17.09
CA ASN A 208 8.25 -20.14 16.88
C ASN A 208 9.25 -20.16 18.06
N ASN A 209 8.97 -19.41 19.14
CA ASN A 209 9.77 -19.37 20.38
C ASN A 209 9.01 -20.01 21.54
#